data_AF-A0A8T4BX89-F1
#
_entry.id   AF-A0A8T4BX89-F1
#
_cell.length_a   1.000
_cell.length_b   1.000
_cell.length_c   1.000
_cell.angle_alpha   90.00
_cell.angle_beta   90.00
_cell.angle_gamma   90.00
#
_symmetry.space_group_name_H-M   'P 1'
#
loop_
_entity.id
_entity.type
_entity.pdbx_description
1 polymer ?
#
loop_
_entity_poly.entity_id
_entity_poly.type
_entity_poly.pdbx_seq_one_letter_code
_entity_poly.pdbx_strand_id
1 'polypeptide(L)'
;MKKLDRNSLEARGDVLVTTSCPVECDQCLYSCVASKDPKKWMPEKTIRRIAKEYSKNKIGIRVTGGEPFYNFERLKKSLKIFLEYFDSSAIWVLTSGFWATSRKETEEKLKILKDIGLIQILLSVDRVHQKKVSFEKVKIVIESCQKLGIDVTLRMLLDHLSSDFIEKISGIIAKYELKYAVASVAWIGNAERNYDEEIEYKDYKKMRNLLDSKVKGNTLRLGKSLDFLKKQPSDFEYNIPKNKRLKYGRFGPTVFPNGNVYGCSLIAPLTFMGNINTESLTSMIEKFKGNMAGQVLLDIPPYCQHFNKFIIPSKNGFIDTCEICKEQPFMEMEDKKRLYGKEAIRKEYIIVDENSNLDEIYKKILNSQREILLSIRFSRKNLTQIESEEIISFLEKLKTNNIHFTISRPITKCLLGKEHKKIIEKFNIPKNCFEC
;
A
#
# COMPACT_ATOMS: atom_id res chain seq x y z
N MET A 1 -18.36 18.47 -19.84
CA MET A 1 -17.14 18.69 -19.04
C MET A 1 -15.94 18.35 -19.90
N LYS A 2 -14.88 19.18 -19.93
CA LYS A 2 -13.62 18.81 -20.61
C LYS A 2 -12.99 17.63 -19.87
N LYS A 3 -12.67 16.54 -20.57
CA LYS A 3 -12.02 15.37 -19.98
C LYS A 3 -10.63 15.73 -19.46
N LEU A 4 -10.23 15.14 -18.34
CA LEU A 4 -8.93 15.41 -17.73
C LEU A 4 -7.83 14.63 -18.47
N ASP A 5 -6.85 15.35 -19.01
CA ASP A 5 -5.71 14.77 -19.72
C ASP A 5 -4.48 14.59 -18.82
N ARG A 6 -3.50 13.84 -19.31
CA ARG A 6 -2.26 13.55 -18.58
C ARG A 6 -1.48 14.79 -18.12
N ASN A 7 -1.49 15.88 -18.90
CA ASN A 7 -0.73 17.09 -18.61
C ASN A 7 -1.36 17.92 -17.48
N SER A 8 -2.68 17.76 -17.31
CA SER A 8 -3.47 18.41 -16.27
C SER A 8 -3.43 17.69 -14.91
N LEU A 9 -2.88 16.48 -14.85
CA LEU A 9 -2.77 15.71 -13.60
C LEU A 9 -1.82 16.36 -12.59
N GLU A 10 -2.17 16.23 -11.31
CA GLU A 10 -1.34 16.62 -10.17
C GLU A 10 -0.83 15.41 -9.38
N ALA A 11 -1.51 14.26 -9.48
CA ALA A 11 -1.08 12.99 -8.89
C ALA A 11 -1.58 11.81 -9.74
N ARG A 12 -1.19 10.58 -9.37
CA ARG A 12 -1.78 9.33 -9.88
C ARG A 12 -2.27 8.49 -8.72
N GLY A 13 -3.49 7.96 -8.84
CA GLY A 13 -4.05 7.03 -7.86
C GLY A 13 -4.21 5.63 -8.43
N ASP A 14 -4.15 4.65 -7.53
CA ASP A 14 -4.42 3.25 -7.81
C ASP A 14 -5.88 2.92 -7.54
N VAL A 15 -6.49 2.19 -8.48
CA VAL A 15 -7.84 1.69 -8.32
C VAL A 15 -7.80 0.18 -8.44
N LEU A 16 -7.92 -0.50 -7.29
CA LEU A 16 -7.99 -1.95 -7.26
C LEU A 16 -9.42 -2.37 -7.65
N VAL A 17 -9.63 -2.65 -8.94
CA VAL A 17 -10.96 -3.06 -9.43
C VAL A 17 -11.37 -4.45 -8.92
N THR A 18 -10.40 -5.21 -8.41
CA THR A 18 -10.64 -6.44 -7.66
C THR A 18 -9.52 -6.70 -6.63
N THR A 19 -9.71 -7.63 -5.71
CA THR A 19 -8.63 -8.29 -4.95
C THR A 19 -8.47 -9.77 -5.34
N SER A 20 -9.11 -10.20 -6.43
CA SER A 20 -9.00 -11.56 -6.98
C SER A 20 -7.93 -11.64 -8.06
N CYS A 21 -6.96 -12.53 -7.92
CA CYS A 21 -5.88 -12.70 -8.89
C CYS A 21 -5.58 -14.19 -9.12
N PRO A 22 -5.58 -14.70 -10.35
CA PRO A 22 -5.25 -16.09 -10.63
C PRO A 22 -3.74 -16.40 -10.58
N VAL A 23 -2.88 -15.38 -10.46
CA VAL A 23 -1.42 -15.57 -10.46
C VAL A 23 -0.88 -15.91 -9.08
N GLU A 24 -1.48 -15.36 -8.02
CA GLU A 24 -1.14 -15.64 -6.61
C GLU A 24 0.37 -15.51 -6.30
N CYS A 25 0.99 -14.40 -6.72
CA CYS A 25 2.44 -14.22 -6.61
C CYS A 25 2.95 -14.26 -5.16
N ASP A 26 4.12 -14.89 -4.96
CA ASP A 26 4.79 -15.00 -3.64
C ASP A 26 5.15 -13.63 -3.02
N GLN A 27 5.32 -12.59 -3.83
CA GLN A 27 5.64 -11.22 -3.42
C GLN A 27 4.47 -10.24 -3.64
N CYS A 28 3.23 -10.74 -3.69
CA CYS A 28 2.07 -9.87 -3.89
C CYS A 28 1.86 -8.90 -2.71
N LEU A 29 2.00 -7.60 -2.98
CA LEU A 29 1.70 -6.48 -2.07
C LEU A 29 0.32 -6.60 -1.41
N TYR A 30 -0.67 -7.08 -2.16
CA TYR A 30 -2.06 -7.12 -1.72
C TYR A 30 -2.52 -8.50 -1.24
N SER A 31 -1.61 -9.49 -1.21
CA SER A 31 -1.92 -10.88 -0.88
C SER A 31 -3.13 -11.43 -1.65
N CYS A 32 -3.24 -11.06 -2.93
CA CYS A 32 -4.35 -11.47 -3.78
C CYS A 32 -4.31 -12.96 -4.07
N VAL A 33 -5.49 -13.58 -4.03
CA VAL A 33 -5.70 -15.00 -4.37
C VAL A 33 -6.83 -15.15 -5.38
N ALA A 34 -6.86 -16.27 -6.10
CA ALA A 34 -7.94 -16.61 -7.00
C ALA A 34 -9.23 -16.73 -6.22
N SER A 35 -10.30 -16.13 -6.73
CA SER A 35 -11.58 -16.15 -6.06
C SER A 35 -12.70 -15.81 -7.01
N LYS A 36 -13.82 -16.52 -6.87
CA LYS A 36 -15.07 -16.23 -7.56
C LYS A 36 -16.00 -15.33 -6.74
N ASP A 37 -15.57 -14.89 -5.55
CA ASP A 37 -16.40 -14.04 -4.69
C ASP A 37 -16.67 -12.69 -5.37
N PRO A 38 -17.93 -12.37 -5.71
CA PRO A 38 -18.26 -11.10 -6.34
C PRO A 38 -17.95 -9.90 -5.44
N LYS A 39 -17.88 -10.07 -4.11
CA LYS A 39 -17.54 -8.97 -3.16
C LYS A 39 -16.09 -8.53 -3.27
N LYS A 40 -15.21 -9.36 -3.83
CA LYS A 40 -13.83 -8.96 -4.13
C LYS A 40 -13.72 -8.04 -5.33
N TRP A 41 -14.78 -7.89 -6.13
CA TRP A 41 -14.83 -6.95 -7.25
C TRP A 41 -15.43 -5.62 -6.82
N MET A 42 -14.82 -4.53 -7.29
CA MET A 42 -15.30 -3.20 -7.01
C MET A 42 -16.69 -2.97 -7.63
N PRO A 43 -17.67 -2.48 -6.85
CA PRO A 43 -18.98 -2.13 -7.39
C PRO A 43 -18.91 -0.98 -8.38
N GLU A 44 -19.79 -0.98 -9.39
CA GLU A 44 -19.84 0.06 -10.42
C GLU A 44 -20.07 1.47 -9.81
N LYS A 45 -20.95 1.56 -8.80
CA LYS A 45 -21.19 2.81 -8.06
C LYS A 45 -19.90 3.39 -7.47
N THR A 46 -19.01 2.54 -6.97
CA THR A 46 -17.73 2.94 -6.38
C THR A 46 -16.76 3.37 -7.47
N ILE A 47 -16.70 2.66 -8.61
CA ILE A 47 -15.89 3.08 -9.78
C ILE A 47 -16.31 4.48 -10.27
N ARG A 48 -17.62 4.73 -10.41
CA ARG A 48 -18.15 6.03 -10.82
C ARG A 48 -17.84 7.13 -9.79
N ARG A 49 -17.93 6.80 -8.50
CA ARG A 49 -17.56 7.70 -7.41
C ARG A 49 -16.07 8.06 -7.46
N ILE A 50 -15.19 7.08 -7.65
CA ILE A 50 -13.75 7.28 -7.85
C ILE A 50 -13.50 8.17 -9.07
N ALA A 51 -14.12 7.87 -10.22
CA ALA A 51 -13.92 8.64 -11.44
C ALA A 51 -14.22 10.14 -11.23
N LYS A 52 -15.34 10.43 -10.56
CA LYS A 52 -15.74 11.81 -10.20
C LYS A 52 -14.75 12.47 -9.23
N GLU A 53 -14.42 11.81 -8.12
CA GLU A 53 -13.56 12.37 -7.08
C GLU A 53 -12.11 12.54 -7.55
N TYR A 54 -11.56 11.58 -8.30
CA TYR A 54 -10.22 11.67 -8.86
C TYR A 54 -10.14 12.76 -9.92
N SER A 55 -11.15 12.88 -10.80
CA SER A 55 -11.18 13.92 -11.83
C SER A 55 -11.22 15.32 -11.20
N LYS A 56 -12.06 15.50 -10.16
CA LYS A 56 -12.15 16.75 -9.39
C LYS A 56 -10.83 17.14 -8.74
N ASN A 57 -10.08 16.17 -8.21
CA ASN A 57 -8.80 16.38 -7.54
C ASN A 57 -7.59 16.24 -8.49
N LYS A 58 -7.82 16.18 -9.81
CA LYS A 58 -6.81 16.03 -10.86
C LYS A 58 -5.86 14.84 -10.68
N ILE A 59 -6.41 13.70 -10.27
CA ILE A 59 -5.67 12.46 -10.01
C ILE A 59 -5.92 11.49 -11.17
N GLY A 60 -4.86 11.06 -11.85
CA GLY A 60 -4.97 10.05 -12.91
C GLY A 60 -5.29 8.66 -12.37
N ILE A 61 -5.73 7.74 -13.23
CA ILE A 61 -6.19 6.41 -12.82
C ILE A 61 -5.23 5.34 -13.31
N ARG A 62 -4.65 4.59 -12.38
CA ARG A 62 -4.07 3.27 -12.68
C ARG A 62 -5.05 2.19 -12.24
N VAL A 63 -5.73 1.59 -13.21
CA VAL A 63 -6.54 0.39 -13.01
C VAL A 63 -5.60 -0.76 -12.69
N THR A 64 -5.81 -1.38 -11.53
CA THR A 64 -4.98 -2.46 -10.99
C THR A 64 -5.85 -3.36 -10.11
N GLY A 65 -5.23 -4.16 -9.24
CA GLY A 65 -5.87 -4.85 -8.15
C GLY A 65 -6.41 -6.20 -8.56
N GLY A 66 -6.07 -7.18 -7.74
CA GLY A 66 -5.94 -8.55 -8.17
C GLY A 66 -5.36 -8.56 -9.58
N GLU A 67 -6.15 -9.09 -10.51
CA GLU A 67 -5.86 -9.00 -11.94
C GLU A 67 -7.09 -8.46 -12.69
N PRO A 68 -7.01 -7.24 -13.29
CA PRO A 68 -8.13 -6.67 -14.02
C PRO A 68 -8.66 -7.56 -15.15
N PHE A 69 -7.79 -8.31 -15.85
CA PHE A 69 -8.20 -9.21 -16.92
C PHE A 69 -8.85 -10.51 -16.43
N TYR A 70 -8.89 -10.75 -15.12
CA TYR A 70 -9.55 -11.93 -14.56
C TYR A 70 -11.07 -11.92 -14.81
N ASN A 71 -11.66 -10.74 -14.98
CA ASN A 71 -13.00 -10.58 -15.55
C ASN A 71 -13.00 -9.46 -16.60
N PHE A 72 -12.86 -9.87 -17.86
CA PHE A 72 -12.73 -8.96 -18.99
C PHE A 72 -13.96 -8.04 -19.16
N GLU A 73 -15.17 -8.53 -18.92
CA GLU A 73 -16.38 -7.71 -18.99
C GLU A 73 -16.40 -6.60 -17.94
N ARG A 74 -15.99 -6.90 -16.71
CA ARG A 74 -15.87 -5.89 -15.64
C ARG A 74 -14.79 -4.87 -15.97
N LEU A 75 -13.63 -5.28 -16.49
CA LEU A 75 -12.60 -4.35 -16.96
C LEU A 75 -13.13 -3.38 -18.04
N LYS A 76 -13.83 -3.89 -19.05
CA LYS A 76 -14.45 -3.05 -20.10
C LYS A 76 -15.41 -2.02 -19.51
N LYS A 77 -16.28 -2.44 -18.57
CA LYS A 77 -17.22 -1.53 -17.89
C LYS A 77 -16.48 -0.47 -17.09
N SER A 78 -15.47 -0.84 -16.31
CA SER A 78 -14.64 0.11 -15.55
C SER A 78 -14.00 1.17 -16.46
N LEU A 79 -13.39 0.74 -17.56
CA LEU A 79 -12.74 1.65 -18.51
C LEU A 79 -13.72 2.62 -19.16
N LYS A 80 -14.90 2.14 -19.59
CA LYS A 80 -15.96 3.02 -20.12
C LYS A 80 -16.33 4.12 -19.13
N ILE A 81 -16.52 3.77 -17.85
CA ILE A 81 -16.87 4.73 -16.80
C ILE A 81 -15.75 5.74 -16.59
N PHE A 82 -14.50 5.30 -16.49
CA PHE A 82 -13.37 6.22 -16.33
C PHE A 82 -13.24 7.18 -17.52
N LEU A 83 -13.45 6.68 -18.74
CA LEU A 83 -13.41 7.49 -19.95
C LEU A 83 -14.55 8.50 -20.07
N GLU A 84 -15.60 8.44 -19.24
CA GLU A 84 -16.59 9.53 -19.12
C GLU A 84 -15.96 10.80 -18.51
N TYR A 85 -14.93 10.66 -17.68
CA TYR A 85 -14.31 11.76 -16.90
C TYR A 85 -12.88 12.09 -17.34
N PHE A 86 -12.16 11.12 -17.90
CA PHE A 86 -10.74 11.21 -18.22
C PHE A 86 -10.49 10.98 -19.71
N ASP A 87 -9.47 11.66 -20.23
CA ASP A 87 -8.88 11.32 -21.50
C ASP A 87 -8.08 10.02 -21.39
N SER A 88 -7.94 9.30 -22.49
CA SER A 88 -7.18 8.05 -22.59
C SER A 88 -5.75 8.15 -22.03
N SER A 89 -5.11 9.32 -22.17
CA SER A 89 -3.75 9.56 -21.68
C SER A 89 -3.63 9.55 -20.15
N ALA A 90 -4.74 9.74 -19.42
CA ALA A 90 -4.79 9.76 -17.95
C ALA A 90 -5.18 8.41 -17.32
N ILE A 91 -5.37 7.36 -18.13
CA ILE A 91 -5.74 6.03 -17.68
C ILE A 91 -4.64 5.02 -18.05
N TRP A 92 -4.22 4.22 -17.08
CA TRP A 92 -3.31 3.09 -17.26
C TRP A 92 -3.97 1.80 -16.77
N VAL A 93 -3.69 0.67 -17.41
CA VAL A 93 -4.07 -0.65 -16.90
C VAL A 93 -2.80 -1.42 -16.55
N LEU A 94 -2.65 -1.81 -15.30
CA LEU A 94 -1.60 -2.72 -14.82
C LEU A 94 -2.11 -4.17 -14.82
N THR A 95 -1.38 -5.06 -15.48
CA THR A 95 -1.77 -6.47 -15.70
C THR A 95 -0.55 -7.37 -15.60
N SER A 96 -0.76 -8.63 -15.18
CA SER A 96 0.25 -9.69 -15.19
C SER A 96 0.50 -10.28 -16.57
N GLY A 97 -0.49 -10.18 -17.48
CA GLY A 97 -0.42 -10.81 -18.80
C GLY A 97 -0.75 -12.31 -18.79
N PHE A 98 -1.20 -12.88 -17.66
CA PHE A 98 -1.57 -14.31 -17.56
C PHE A 98 -2.58 -14.75 -18.64
N TRP A 99 -3.46 -13.83 -19.03
CA TRP A 99 -4.55 -14.00 -19.99
C TRP A 99 -4.09 -14.08 -21.46
N ALA A 100 -2.82 -13.82 -21.75
CA ALA A 100 -2.27 -13.97 -23.10
C ALA A 100 -2.03 -15.44 -23.42
N THR A 101 -3.09 -16.15 -23.81
CA THR A 101 -3.12 -17.59 -24.13
C THR A 101 -2.67 -17.86 -25.56
N SER A 102 -3.05 -17.01 -26.50
CA SER A 102 -2.62 -17.06 -27.90
C SER A 102 -2.51 -15.64 -28.47
N ARG A 103 -1.76 -15.47 -29.56
CA ARG A 103 -1.66 -14.17 -30.25
C ARG A 103 -3.03 -13.67 -30.69
N LYS A 104 -3.84 -14.52 -31.33
CA LYS A 104 -5.17 -14.17 -31.84
C LYS A 104 -6.09 -13.66 -30.74
N GLU A 105 -6.26 -14.43 -29.66
CA GLU A 105 -7.13 -14.03 -28.54
C GLU A 105 -6.61 -12.76 -27.84
N THR A 106 -5.28 -12.63 -27.73
CA THR A 106 -4.67 -11.45 -27.12
C THR A 106 -4.95 -10.19 -27.94
N GLU A 107 -4.74 -10.27 -29.25
CA GLU A 107 -5.02 -9.17 -30.19
C GLU A 107 -6.51 -8.80 -30.20
N GLU A 108 -7.42 -9.78 -30.20
CA GLU A 108 -8.87 -9.54 -30.12
C GLU A 108 -9.25 -8.78 -28.84
N LYS A 109 -8.77 -9.24 -27.68
CA LYS A 109 -9.03 -8.57 -26.39
C LYS A 109 -8.47 -7.15 -26.38
N LEU A 110 -7.22 -6.97 -26.81
CA LEU A 110 -6.57 -5.65 -26.84
C LEU A 110 -7.23 -4.71 -27.83
N LYS A 111 -7.67 -5.20 -28.99
CA LYS A 111 -8.41 -4.40 -29.98
C LYS A 111 -9.70 -3.87 -29.37
N ILE A 112 -10.46 -4.71 -28.67
CA ILE A 112 -11.67 -4.28 -27.95
C ILE A 112 -11.36 -3.18 -26.93
N LEU A 113 -10.27 -3.31 -26.16
CA LEU A 113 -9.88 -2.28 -25.19
C LEU A 113 -9.41 -0.99 -25.88
N LYS A 114 -8.71 -1.10 -27.00
CA LYS A 114 -8.30 0.06 -27.82
C LYS A 114 -9.51 0.79 -28.38
N ASP A 115 -10.50 0.07 -28.90
CA ASP A 115 -11.74 0.63 -29.44
C ASP A 115 -12.57 1.33 -28.35
N ILE A 116 -12.46 0.87 -27.09
CA ILE A 116 -13.02 1.60 -25.93
C ILE A 116 -12.25 2.90 -25.67
N GLY A 117 -10.93 2.91 -25.91
CA GLY A 117 -10.07 4.08 -25.73
C GLY A 117 -8.80 3.81 -24.91
N LEU A 118 -8.43 2.56 -24.63
CA LEU A 118 -7.18 2.24 -23.95
C LEU A 118 -5.99 2.40 -24.89
N ILE A 119 -5.04 3.26 -24.54
CA ILE A 119 -3.85 3.52 -25.36
C ILE A 119 -2.54 3.08 -24.71
N GLN A 120 -2.56 2.64 -23.46
CA GLN A 120 -1.35 2.31 -22.71
C GLN A 120 -1.58 1.23 -21.64
N ILE A 121 -0.65 0.29 -21.53
CA ILE A 121 -0.64 -0.81 -20.57
C ILE A 121 0.68 -0.83 -19.79
N LEU A 122 0.58 -1.13 -18.51
CA LEU A 122 1.70 -1.49 -17.65
C LEU A 122 1.70 -3.02 -17.50
N LEU A 123 2.81 -3.67 -17.83
CA LEU A 123 2.93 -5.12 -17.80
C LEU A 123 3.89 -5.55 -16.69
N SER A 124 3.38 -6.27 -15.68
CA SER A 124 4.18 -6.80 -14.57
C SER A 124 5.08 -7.92 -15.07
N VAL A 125 6.39 -7.75 -14.88
CA VAL A 125 7.42 -8.74 -15.22
C VAL A 125 8.51 -8.70 -14.15
N ASP A 126 8.73 -9.78 -13.43
CA ASP A 126 9.87 -9.92 -12.52
C ASP A 126 10.13 -11.39 -12.25
N ARG A 127 11.24 -11.70 -11.58
CA ARG A 127 11.63 -13.10 -11.34
C ARG A 127 10.58 -13.92 -10.58
N VAL A 128 9.71 -13.30 -9.79
CA VAL A 128 8.67 -13.99 -9.02
C VAL A 128 7.41 -14.18 -9.87
N HIS A 129 6.97 -13.15 -10.59
CA HIS A 129 5.87 -13.24 -11.56
C HIS A 129 6.18 -14.28 -12.64
N GLN A 130 7.43 -14.34 -13.12
CA GLN A 130 7.82 -15.25 -14.19
C GLN A 130 7.80 -16.74 -13.80
N LYS A 131 7.66 -17.08 -12.51
CA LYS A 131 7.40 -18.46 -12.06
C LYS A 131 5.99 -18.94 -12.47
N LYS A 132 5.04 -18.00 -12.61
CA LYS A 132 3.61 -18.28 -12.85
C LYS A 132 3.16 -17.80 -14.24
N VAL A 133 3.81 -16.79 -14.80
CA VAL A 133 3.52 -16.24 -16.13
C VAL A 133 4.77 -16.36 -17.02
N SER A 134 4.72 -17.17 -18.07
CA SER A 134 5.89 -17.41 -18.91
C SER A 134 6.31 -16.16 -19.71
N PHE A 135 7.58 -16.08 -20.10
CA PHE A 135 8.07 -15.02 -20.99
C PHE A 135 7.42 -15.04 -22.37
N GLU A 136 6.88 -16.19 -22.81
CA GLU A 136 6.12 -16.28 -24.05
C GLU A 136 4.84 -15.44 -23.99
N LYS A 137 4.07 -15.56 -22.90
CA LYS A 137 2.88 -14.73 -22.67
C LYS A 137 3.23 -13.24 -22.68
N VAL A 138 4.33 -12.87 -22.02
CA VAL A 138 4.86 -11.50 -22.02
C VAL A 138 5.13 -11.00 -23.45
N LYS A 139 5.82 -11.80 -24.28
CA LYS A 139 6.10 -11.47 -25.68
C LYS A 139 4.82 -11.32 -26.49
N ILE A 140 3.84 -12.21 -26.31
CA ILE A 140 2.54 -12.13 -26.99
C ILE A 140 1.85 -10.79 -26.67
N VAL A 141 1.82 -10.36 -25.40
CA VAL A 141 1.24 -9.07 -25.01
C VAL A 141 1.98 -7.92 -25.68
N ILE A 142 3.31 -7.89 -25.61
CA ILE A 142 4.15 -6.82 -26.18
C ILE A 142 3.88 -6.67 -27.68
N GLU A 143 3.98 -7.77 -28.43
CA GLU A 143 3.83 -7.75 -29.89
C GLU A 143 2.41 -7.38 -30.31
N SER A 144 1.40 -7.88 -29.59
CA SER A 144 0.00 -7.54 -29.85
C SER A 144 -0.27 -6.06 -29.59
N CYS A 145 0.27 -5.51 -28.51
CA CYS A 145 0.16 -4.08 -28.22
C CYS A 145 0.86 -3.22 -29.27
N GLN A 146 2.10 -3.56 -29.65
CA GLN A 146 2.84 -2.83 -30.69
C GLN A 146 2.11 -2.84 -32.03
N LYS A 147 1.60 -4.00 -32.46
CA LYS A 147 0.78 -4.13 -33.68
C LYS A 147 -0.45 -3.22 -33.63
N LEU A 148 -1.08 -3.09 -32.47
CA LEU A 148 -2.26 -2.27 -32.26
C LEU A 148 -1.92 -0.81 -31.91
N GLY A 149 -0.66 -0.41 -31.79
CA GLY A 149 -0.28 0.94 -31.38
C GLY A 149 -0.68 1.29 -29.94
N ILE A 150 -0.74 0.30 -29.05
CA ILE A 150 -0.92 0.47 -27.60
C ILE A 150 0.48 0.57 -26.97
N ASP A 151 0.74 1.63 -26.21
CA ASP A 151 2.03 1.82 -25.52
C ASP A 151 2.18 0.79 -24.40
N VAL A 152 3.33 0.11 -24.34
CA VAL A 152 3.62 -0.88 -23.29
C VAL A 152 4.79 -0.39 -22.47
N THR A 153 4.60 -0.39 -21.16
CA THR A 153 5.70 -0.18 -20.21
C THR A 153 5.82 -1.36 -19.27
N LEU A 154 7.01 -1.92 -19.17
CA LEU A 154 7.31 -2.99 -18.24
C LEU A 154 7.39 -2.44 -16.81
N ARG A 155 6.81 -3.17 -15.86
CA ARG A 155 6.87 -2.91 -14.42
C ARG A 155 7.53 -4.09 -13.75
N MET A 156 8.67 -3.85 -13.10
CA MET A 156 9.45 -4.92 -12.50
C MET A 156 9.94 -4.58 -11.10
N LEU A 157 9.97 -5.61 -10.26
CA LEU A 157 10.69 -5.59 -9.00
C LEU A 157 12.07 -6.21 -9.21
N LEU A 158 13.10 -5.61 -8.62
CA LEU A 158 14.44 -6.18 -8.56
C LEU A 158 14.87 -6.39 -7.10
N ASP A 159 15.53 -7.52 -6.89
CA ASP A 159 16.18 -7.98 -5.65
C ASP A 159 17.55 -8.60 -6.00
N HIS A 160 18.34 -9.00 -4.99
CA HIS A 160 19.67 -9.60 -5.21
C HIS A 160 19.67 -10.89 -6.05
N LEU A 161 18.51 -11.55 -6.21
CA LEU A 161 18.34 -12.79 -6.99
C LEU A 161 17.92 -12.52 -8.45
N SER A 162 17.88 -11.26 -8.87
CA SER A 162 17.31 -10.88 -10.18
C SER A 162 18.26 -11.04 -11.36
N SER A 163 19.53 -11.44 -11.17
CA SER A 163 20.53 -11.54 -12.24
C SER A 163 20.08 -12.37 -13.46
N ASP A 164 19.62 -13.61 -13.25
CA ASP A 164 19.17 -14.49 -14.36
C ASP A 164 17.94 -13.95 -15.08
N PHE A 165 17.04 -13.30 -14.34
CA PHE A 165 15.89 -12.61 -14.90
C PHE A 165 16.33 -11.42 -15.76
N ILE A 166 17.30 -10.64 -15.29
CA ILE A 166 17.87 -9.48 -15.99
C ILE A 166 18.50 -9.90 -17.33
N GLU A 167 19.25 -11.00 -17.37
CA GLU A 167 19.83 -11.51 -18.63
C GLU A 167 18.73 -11.76 -19.68
N LYS A 168 17.62 -12.38 -19.28
CA LYS A 168 16.51 -12.68 -20.20
C LYS A 168 15.72 -11.43 -20.59
N ILE A 169 15.31 -10.62 -19.62
CA ILE A 169 14.43 -9.47 -19.89
C ILE A 169 15.16 -8.36 -20.64
N SER A 170 16.46 -8.17 -20.43
CA SER A 170 17.23 -7.13 -21.11
C SER A 170 17.27 -7.33 -22.63
N GLY A 171 17.35 -8.58 -23.10
CA GLY A 171 17.25 -8.92 -24.52
C GLY A 171 15.87 -8.63 -25.10
N ILE A 172 14.80 -8.86 -24.33
CA ILE A 172 13.43 -8.52 -24.72
C ILE A 172 13.26 -7.00 -24.81
N ILE A 173 13.71 -6.25 -23.79
CA ILE A 173 13.65 -4.78 -23.78
C ILE A 173 14.38 -4.19 -24.99
N ALA A 174 15.60 -4.65 -25.26
CA ALA A 174 16.39 -4.20 -26.40
C ALA A 174 15.73 -4.55 -27.75
N LYS A 175 15.21 -5.78 -27.90
CA LYS A 175 14.57 -6.23 -29.14
C LYS A 175 13.34 -5.39 -29.48
N TYR A 176 12.49 -5.09 -28.51
CA TYR A 176 11.22 -4.39 -28.72
C TYR A 176 11.26 -2.89 -28.35
N GLU A 177 12.43 -2.34 -27.98
CA GLU A 177 12.64 -0.93 -27.61
C GLU A 177 11.67 -0.44 -26.52
N LEU A 178 11.51 -1.26 -25.48
CA LEU A 178 10.46 -1.08 -24.47
C LEU A 178 10.82 0.00 -23.44
N LYS A 179 9.78 0.68 -22.97
CA LYS A 179 9.84 1.44 -21.72
C LYS A 179 9.81 0.46 -20.56
N TYR A 180 10.54 0.77 -19.49
CA TYR A 180 10.51 0.00 -18.26
C TYR A 180 10.65 0.92 -17.04
N ALA A 181 10.02 0.54 -15.93
CA ALA A 181 10.19 1.18 -14.65
C ALA A 181 10.41 0.12 -13.58
N VAL A 182 11.38 0.39 -12.72
CA VAL A 182 11.90 -0.56 -11.74
C VAL A 182 11.60 -0.05 -10.33
N ALA A 183 11.23 -0.96 -9.44
CA ALA A 183 11.13 -0.67 -8.01
C ALA A 183 11.86 -1.75 -7.20
N SER A 184 12.23 -1.43 -5.96
CA SER A 184 12.68 -2.42 -4.99
C SER A 184 11.49 -3.22 -4.47
N VAL A 185 11.73 -4.45 -4.01
CA VAL A 185 10.73 -5.23 -3.29
C VAL A 185 10.29 -4.45 -2.03
N ALA A 186 8.98 -4.42 -1.78
CA ALA A 186 8.41 -3.90 -0.55
C ALA A 186 8.07 -5.06 0.37
N TRP A 187 8.44 -4.95 1.65
CA TRP A 187 8.33 -6.00 2.66
C TRP A 187 6.95 -6.05 3.30
N ILE A 188 5.94 -6.39 2.50
CA ILE A 188 4.53 -6.29 2.87
C ILE A 188 3.70 -7.29 2.07
N GLY A 189 2.56 -7.69 2.62
CA GLY A 189 1.68 -8.68 2.00
C GLY A 189 2.34 -10.05 1.97
N ASN A 190 2.35 -10.72 0.83
CA ASN A 190 2.98 -12.05 0.74
C ASN A 190 4.52 -11.98 0.86
N ALA A 191 5.14 -10.84 0.52
CA ALA A 191 6.59 -10.69 0.60
C ALA A 191 7.10 -10.74 2.06
N GLU A 192 6.30 -10.30 3.02
CA GLU A 192 6.60 -10.37 4.45
C GLU A 192 6.67 -11.81 4.97
N ARG A 193 5.89 -12.73 4.39
CA ARG A 193 5.76 -14.11 4.87
C ARG A 193 6.82 -15.07 4.33
N ASN A 194 7.51 -14.65 3.26
CA ASN A 194 8.23 -15.55 2.37
C ASN A 194 9.71 -15.18 2.18
N TYR A 195 10.30 -14.29 3.00
CA TYR A 195 11.64 -13.78 2.72
C TYR A 195 12.60 -13.69 3.91
N ASP A 196 13.86 -13.96 3.59
CA ASP A 196 15.07 -14.03 4.41
C ASP A 196 15.64 -12.61 4.66
N GLU A 197 16.14 -12.32 5.86
CA GLU A 197 16.34 -10.96 6.39
C GLU A 197 17.39 -10.08 5.66
N GLU A 198 18.09 -10.59 4.64
CA GLU A 198 19.23 -9.92 3.98
C GLU A 198 18.91 -9.37 2.57
N ILE A 199 18.03 -8.36 2.44
CA ILE A 199 18.07 -7.48 1.25
C ILE A 199 18.48 -6.08 1.67
N GLU A 200 19.75 -5.74 1.42
CA GLU A 200 20.20 -4.37 1.55
C GLU A 200 19.75 -3.54 0.33
N TYR A 201 19.39 -2.27 0.54
CA TYR A 201 19.14 -1.30 -0.54
C TYR A 201 20.30 -1.23 -1.57
N LYS A 202 21.52 -1.58 -1.17
CA LYS A 202 22.69 -1.66 -2.07
C LYS A 202 22.49 -2.69 -3.19
N ASP A 203 21.77 -3.78 -2.93
CA ASP A 203 21.49 -4.83 -3.92
C ASP A 203 20.58 -4.34 -5.03
N TYR A 204 19.55 -3.56 -4.69
CA TYR A 204 18.67 -2.94 -5.67
C TYR A 204 19.44 -2.07 -6.66
N LYS A 205 20.32 -1.18 -6.17
CA LYS A 205 21.09 -0.28 -7.03
C LYS A 205 22.05 -1.05 -7.95
N LYS A 206 22.68 -2.11 -7.43
CA LYS A 206 23.55 -3.01 -8.20
C LYS A 206 22.76 -3.67 -9.33
N MET A 207 21.57 -4.20 -9.04
CA MET A 207 20.71 -4.86 -10.04
C MET A 207 20.14 -3.89 -11.07
N ARG A 208 19.76 -2.67 -10.66
CA ARG A 208 19.35 -1.60 -11.57
C ARG A 208 20.45 -1.27 -12.58
N ASN A 209 21.67 -1.07 -12.10
CA ASN A 209 22.83 -0.78 -12.94
C ASN A 209 23.14 -1.94 -13.90
N LEU A 210 23.04 -3.19 -13.42
CA LEU A 210 23.22 -4.38 -14.25
C LEU A 210 22.18 -4.42 -15.38
N LEU A 211 20.90 -4.19 -15.08
CA LEU A 211 19.84 -4.13 -16.06
C LEU A 211 20.10 -3.06 -17.13
N ASP A 212 20.43 -1.83 -16.72
CA ASP A 212 20.68 -0.73 -17.66
C ASP A 212 21.88 -1.01 -18.56
N SER A 213 22.96 -1.55 -18.00
CA SER A 213 24.15 -1.97 -18.77
C SER A 213 23.80 -3.05 -19.79
N LYS A 214 23.04 -4.07 -19.39
CA LYS A 214 22.66 -5.19 -20.27
C LYS A 214 21.69 -4.76 -21.36
N VAL A 215 20.71 -3.91 -21.06
CA VAL A 215 19.79 -3.35 -22.06
C VAL A 215 20.57 -2.54 -23.10
N LYS A 216 21.48 -1.66 -22.65
CA LYS A 216 22.33 -0.88 -23.56
C LYS A 216 23.19 -1.78 -24.44
N GLY A 217 23.88 -2.76 -23.84
CA GLY A 217 24.73 -3.71 -24.56
C GLY A 217 23.97 -4.53 -25.60
N ASN A 218 22.81 -5.08 -25.23
CA ASN A 218 21.97 -5.85 -26.14
C ASN A 218 21.37 -5.00 -27.26
N THR A 219 21.02 -3.73 -26.98
CA THR A 219 20.53 -2.80 -28.01
C THR A 219 21.59 -2.53 -29.07
N LEU A 220 22.83 -2.24 -28.64
CA LEU A 220 23.95 -2.00 -29.55
C LEU A 220 24.30 -3.26 -30.37
N ARG A 221 24.27 -4.45 -29.76
CA ARG A 221 24.48 -5.73 -30.46
C ARG A 221 23.43 -6.01 -31.53
N LEU A 222 22.21 -5.52 -31.35
CA LEU A 222 21.15 -5.61 -32.36
C LEU A 222 21.24 -4.50 -33.43
N GLY A 223 22.25 -3.63 -33.38
CA GLY A 223 22.42 -2.52 -34.32
C GLY A 223 21.39 -1.40 -34.17
N LYS A 224 20.74 -1.29 -33.01
CA LYS A 224 19.66 -0.32 -32.75
C LYS A 224 20.16 0.97 -32.08
N SER A 225 19.43 2.07 -32.27
CA SER A 225 19.68 3.33 -31.56
C SER A 225 19.33 3.23 -30.08
N LEU A 226 20.04 3.99 -29.23
CA LEU A 226 19.76 4.13 -27.80
C LEU A 226 18.72 5.23 -27.48
N ASP A 227 18.08 5.83 -28.48
CA ASP A 227 17.18 6.98 -28.27
C ASP A 227 15.97 6.66 -27.39
N PHE A 228 15.46 5.42 -27.44
CA PHE A 228 14.36 5.01 -26.56
C PHE A 228 14.77 5.03 -25.08
N LEU A 229 16.05 4.83 -24.76
CA LEU A 229 16.57 4.92 -23.38
C LEU A 229 16.54 6.34 -22.83
N LYS A 230 16.63 7.36 -23.70
CA LYS A 230 16.47 8.78 -23.30
C LYS A 230 15.03 9.12 -22.92
N LYS A 231 14.06 8.32 -23.39
CA LYS A 231 12.62 8.49 -23.17
C LYS A 231 12.06 7.57 -22.08
N GLN A 232 12.93 6.99 -21.24
CA GLN A 232 12.49 6.13 -20.16
C GLN A 232 11.72 6.93 -19.10
N PRO A 233 10.62 6.38 -18.57
CA PRO A 233 9.91 7.01 -17.48
C PRO A 233 10.77 6.97 -16.22
N SER A 234 10.71 8.01 -15.39
CA SER A 234 11.39 7.99 -14.10
C SER A 234 10.80 6.90 -13.19
N ASP A 235 11.65 6.17 -12.47
CA ASP A 235 11.31 4.98 -11.66
C ASP A 235 10.10 5.18 -10.73
N PHE A 236 9.95 6.38 -10.17
CA PHE A 236 8.85 6.70 -9.25
C PHE A 236 7.56 7.20 -9.91
N GLU A 237 7.60 7.75 -11.13
CA GLU A 237 6.40 8.36 -11.72
C GLU A 237 6.44 8.43 -13.25
N TYR A 238 5.44 7.81 -13.90
CA TYR A 238 5.13 8.06 -15.31
C TYR A 238 4.65 9.50 -15.54
N ASN A 239 5.58 10.38 -15.95
CA ASN A 239 5.39 11.70 -16.57
C ASN A 239 4.44 12.68 -15.86
N ILE A 240 4.53 12.82 -14.54
CA ILE A 240 4.16 14.09 -13.90
C ILE A 240 5.39 14.99 -14.02
N PRO A 241 5.27 16.23 -14.53
CA PRO A 241 6.39 17.18 -14.60
C PRO A 241 7.08 17.35 -13.24
N LYS A 242 8.42 17.37 -13.20
CA LYS A 242 9.23 17.40 -11.96
C LYS A 242 8.79 18.53 -11.00
N ASN A 243 8.39 19.68 -11.55
CA ASN A 243 7.87 20.83 -10.79
C ASN A 243 6.49 20.59 -10.15
N LYS A 244 5.69 19.67 -10.67
CA LYS A 244 4.40 19.25 -10.08
C LYS A 244 4.54 18.11 -9.05
N ARG A 245 5.62 17.32 -9.13
CA ARG A 245 5.91 16.22 -8.16
C ARG A 245 6.12 16.74 -6.74
N LEU A 246 6.64 17.96 -6.62
CA LEU A 246 6.90 18.63 -5.35
C LEU A 246 5.62 18.95 -4.56
N LYS A 247 4.44 18.95 -5.18
CA LYS A 247 3.18 19.29 -4.51
C LYS A 247 2.59 18.12 -3.69
N TYR A 248 2.92 16.88 -4.04
CA TYR A 248 2.31 15.68 -3.45
C TYR A 248 3.32 14.60 -3.05
N GLY A 249 4.63 14.84 -3.17
CA GLY A 249 5.66 13.92 -2.66
C GLY A 249 5.53 12.49 -3.21
N ARG A 250 5.22 11.53 -2.33
CA ARG A 250 4.96 10.09 -2.63
C ARG A 250 3.47 9.73 -2.59
N PHE A 251 2.58 10.70 -2.48
CA PHE A 251 1.14 10.47 -2.40
C PHE A 251 0.57 9.87 -3.69
N GLY A 252 -0.04 8.71 -3.55
CA GLY A 252 -0.73 8.00 -4.62
C GLY A 252 -1.94 7.30 -4.03
N PRO A 253 -3.12 7.97 -3.99
CA PRO A 253 -4.27 7.44 -3.28
C PRO A 253 -4.70 6.13 -3.93
N THR A 254 -4.88 5.11 -3.10
CA THR A 254 -5.18 3.75 -3.49
C THR A 254 -6.56 3.38 -2.96
N VAL A 255 -7.47 3.01 -3.86
CA VAL A 255 -8.85 2.65 -3.49
C VAL A 255 -9.07 1.15 -3.67
N PHE A 256 -9.58 0.51 -2.62
CA PHE A 256 -9.91 -0.92 -2.59
C PHE A 256 -11.38 -1.17 -2.98
N PRO A 257 -11.78 -2.41 -3.33
CA PRO A 257 -13.16 -2.75 -3.71
C PRO A 257 -14.25 -2.35 -2.71
N ASN A 258 -13.92 -2.30 -1.42
CA ASN A 258 -14.83 -1.85 -0.35
C ASN A 258 -14.96 -0.32 -0.27
N GLY A 259 -14.22 0.44 -1.07
CA GLY A 259 -14.20 1.90 -1.10
C GLY A 259 -13.19 2.55 -0.16
N ASN A 260 -12.44 1.78 0.65
CA ASN A 260 -11.41 2.33 1.52
C ASN A 260 -10.30 2.98 0.70
N VAL A 261 -9.83 4.14 1.15
CA VAL A 261 -8.81 4.95 0.50
C VAL A 261 -7.57 5.01 1.39
N TYR A 262 -6.41 4.78 0.79
CA TYR A 262 -5.11 4.83 1.45
C TYR A 262 -4.18 5.78 0.70
N GLY A 263 -3.40 6.61 1.40
CA GLY A 263 -2.49 7.58 0.79
C GLY A 263 -1.30 6.94 0.06
N CYS A 264 -0.94 5.71 0.41
CA CYS A 264 0.06 4.90 -0.29
C CYS A 264 -0.20 3.41 -0.08
N SER A 265 -0.20 2.62 -1.16
CA SER A 265 -0.38 1.17 -1.08
C SER A 265 0.77 0.44 -0.37
N LEU A 266 1.99 0.99 -0.39
CA LEU A 266 3.16 0.38 0.24
C LEU A 266 3.18 0.48 1.77
N ILE A 267 2.39 1.38 2.34
CA ILE A 267 2.25 1.52 3.79
C ILE A 267 0.76 1.71 4.11
N ALA A 268 -0.08 0.90 3.44
CA ALA A 268 -1.53 0.99 3.56
C ALA A 268 -2.01 1.01 5.02
N PRO A 269 -1.52 0.15 5.94
CA PRO A 269 -1.96 0.19 7.35
C PRO A 269 -1.78 1.57 8.01
N LEU A 270 -0.73 2.31 7.63
CA LEU A 270 -0.37 3.60 8.22
C LEU A 270 -0.97 4.81 7.48
N THR A 271 -1.64 4.58 6.35
CA THR A 271 -2.05 5.67 5.45
C THR A 271 -3.53 5.67 5.13
N PHE A 272 -4.35 5.02 5.95
CA PHE A 272 -5.80 5.07 5.80
C PHE A 272 -6.30 6.53 5.84
N MET A 273 -7.14 6.90 4.88
CA MET A 273 -7.67 8.26 4.73
C MET A 273 -9.18 8.34 4.96
N GLY A 274 -9.92 7.25 4.70
CA GLY A 274 -11.38 7.22 4.78
C GLY A 274 -12.00 6.27 3.75
N ASN A 275 -13.31 6.41 3.49
CA ASN A 275 -14.04 5.61 2.50
C ASN A 275 -14.70 6.50 1.44
N ILE A 276 -14.37 6.28 0.17
CA ILE A 276 -14.83 7.13 -0.95
C ILE A 276 -16.33 7.06 -1.21
N ASN A 277 -17.00 6.01 -0.71
CA ASN A 277 -18.45 5.86 -0.86
C ASN A 277 -19.22 6.77 0.11
N THR A 278 -18.62 7.19 1.22
CA THR A 278 -19.28 7.98 2.27
C THR A 278 -18.71 9.38 2.40
N GLU A 279 -17.45 9.60 1.99
CA GLU A 279 -16.76 10.88 2.12
C GLU A 279 -16.24 11.40 0.77
N SER A 280 -15.97 12.70 0.66
CA SER A 280 -15.25 13.28 -0.49
C SER A 280 -13.74 13.08 -0.35
N LEU A 281 -13.06 12.81 -1.47
CA LEU A 281 -11.60 12.64 -1.46
C LEU A 281 -10.89 13.92 -1.04
N THR A 282 -11.44 15.09 -1.38
CA THR A 282 -10.87 16.38 -0.96
C THR A 282 -10.82 16.49 0.57
N SER A 283 -11.90 16.14 1.27
CA SER A 283 -11.93 16.12 2.75
C SER A 283 -10.92 15.13 3.32
N MET A 284 -10.83 13.93 2.73
CA MET A 284 -9.83 12.92 3.13
C MET A 284 -8.39 13.43 2.96
N ILE A 285 -8.08 14.13 1.86
CA ILE A 285 -6.75 14.71 1.61
C ILE A 285 -6.42 15.79 2.64
N GLU A 286 -7.36 16.68 2.97
CA GLU A 286 -7.14 17.74 3.96
C GLU A 286 -6.89 17.16 5.36
N LYS A 287 -7.67 16.15 5.78
CA LYS A 287 -7.39 15.42 7.03
C LYS A 287 -6.03 14.72 7.00
N PHE A 288 -5.69 14.11 5.87
CA PHE A 288 -4.44 13.38 5.71
C PHE A 288 -3.22 14.30 5.86
N LYS A 289 -3.24 15.49 5.24
CA LYS A 289 -2.20 16.53 5.43
C LYS A 289 -1.98 16.92 6.89
N GLY A 290 -3.02 16.83 7.71
CA GLY A 290 -2.96 17.16 9.13
C GLY A 290 -2.25 16.12 10.00
N ASN A 291 -2.02 14.90 9.51
CA ASN A 291 -1.42 13.82 10.29
C ASN A 291 0.02 13.50 9.87
N MET A 292 0.75 12.78 10.72
CA MET A 292 2.16 12.46 10.51
C MET A 292 2.40 11.70 9.21
N ALA A 293 1.56 10.72 8.89
CA ALA A 293 1.70 9.92 7.67
C ALA A 293 1.53 10.77 6.41
N GLY A 294 0.57 11.70 6.41
CA GLY A 294 0.37 12.64 5.32
C GLY A 294 1.49 13.65 5.21
N GLN A 295 2.02 14.20 6.30
CA GLN A 295 3.20 15.08 6.23
C GLN A 295 4.43 14.34 5.70
N VAL A 296 4.68 13.10 6.14
CA VAL A 296 5.80 12.28 5.63
C VAL A 296 5.64 11.94 4.14
N LEU A 297 4.41 11.75 3.66
CA LEU A 297 4.16 11.38 2.27
C LEU A 297 3.98 12.56 1.32
N LEU A 298 3.46 13.69 1.80
CA LEU A 298 3.15 14.86 0.98
C LEU A 298 4.30 15.87 0.96
N ASP A 299 5.11 15.97 2.03
CA ASP A 299 6.25 16.88 2.13
C ASP A 299 7.60 16.15 1.94
N ILE A 300 8.57 16.81 1.28
CA ILE A 300 9.95 16.33 1.12
C ILE A 300 10.92 17.41 1.63
N PRO A 301 11.92 17.11 2.50
CA PRO A 301 12.03 16.02 3.47
C PRO A 301 11.49 16.48 4.84
N PRO A 302 11.00 15.56 5.70
CA PRO A 302 10.62 15.94 7.05
C PRO A 302 11.89 16.24 7.84
N TYR A 303 12.26 17.52 7.97
CA TYR A 303 13.27 17.93 8.95
C TYR A 303 12.81 17.49 10.35
N CYS A 304 13.72 17.14 11.26
CA CYS A 304 13.37 16.76 12.64
C CYS A 304 12.39 17.75 13.31
N GLN A 305 12.48 19.03 12.96
CA GLN A 305 11.58 20.09 13.42
C GLN A 305 10.10 19.91 13.00
N HIS A 306 9.80 19.19 11.92
CA HIS A 306 8.43 18.83 11.53
C HIS A 306 7.86 17.73 12.42
N PHE A 307 8.69 16.76 12.82
CA PHE A 307 8.27 15.75 13.78
C PHE A 307 7.99 16.37 15.15
N ASN A 308 8.69 17.43 15.56
CA ASN A 308 8.44 18.16 16.82
C ASN A 308 6.99 18.66 17.02
N LYS A 309 6.17 18.74 15.95
CA LYS A 309 4.75 19.11 16.04
C LYS A 309 3.83 17.91 16.37
N PHE A 310 4.26 16.70 16.06
CA PHE A 310 3.59 15.43 16.39
C PHE A 310 4.16 14.78 17.66
N ILE A 311 5.43 15.06 17.93
CA ILE A 311 6.14 14.82 19.18
C ILE A 311 5.68 15.90 20.15
N ILE A 312 4.49 15.73 20.76
CA ILE A 312 4.02 16.65 21.79
C ILE A 312 4.96 16.50 22.99
N PRO A 313 5.69 17.55 23.43
CA PRO A 313 6.39 17.50 24.70
C PRO A 313 5.36 17.15 25.76
N SER A 314 5.50 15.99 26.42
CA SER A 314 4.47 15.54 27.36
C SER A 314 4.29 16.64 28.42
N LYS A 315 3.13 17.31 28.42
CA LYS A 315 2.79 18.31 29.45
C LYS A 315 2.80 17.71 30.86
N ASN A 316 2.79 16.38 30.96
CA ASN A 316 2.55 15.66 32.21
C ASN A 316 3.73 14.76 32.65
N GLY A 317 4.90 14.85 32.00
CA GLY A 317 6.13 14.19 32.48
C GLY A 317 6.15 12.65 32.45
N PHE A 318 5.43 12.00 31.53
CA PHE A 318 5.49 10.54 31.34
C PHE A 318 6.83 10.14 30.65
N ILE A 319 7.42 8.98 30.97
CA ILE A 319 8.54 8.41 30.18
C ILE A 319 7.91 7.66 29.02
N ASP A 320 7.65 8.37 27.93
CA ASP A 320 7.29 7.75 26.65
C ASP A 320 8.56 7.50 25.85
N THR A 321 8.88 6.25 25.56
CA THR A 321 9.88 5.91 24.53
C THR A 321 9.26 5.59 23.17
N CYS A 322 7.93 5.65 23.03
CA CYS A 322 7.24 5.38 21.77
C CYS A 322 6.12 6.39 21.49
N GLU A 323 6.44 7.48 20.79
CA GLU A 323 5.45 8.49 20.38
C GLU A 323 4.65 8.09 19.13
N ILE A 324 5.10 7.06 18.39
CA ILE A 324 4.37 6.48 17.26
C ILE A 324 3.03 5.88 17.72
N CYS A 325 2.98 5.26 18.90
CA CYS A 325 1.75 4.69 19.49
C CYS A 325 0.83 5.73 20.14
N LYS A 326 1.32 6.95 20.39
CA LYS A 326 0.53 8.04 20.97
C LYS A 326 -0.42 8.66 19.95
N GLU A 327 -0.04 8.63 18.66
CA GLU A 327 -0.70 9.33 17.55
C GLU A 327 -1.16 8.40 16.40
N GLN A 328 -1.36 7.09 16.65
CA GLN A 328 -2.02 6.20 15.67
C GLN A 328 -3.51 6.61 15.48
N PRO A 329 -4.08 6.41 14.28
CA PRO A 329 -5.22 7.15 13.71
C PRO A 329 -6.61 6.80 14.29
N PHE A 330 -6.68 6.24 15.49
CA PHE A 330 -7.92 5.84 16.16
C PHE A 330 -8.66 6.99 16.86
N MET A 331 -8.36 8.24 16.49
CA MET A 331 -8.96 9.45 17.06
C MET A 331 -10.09 9.96 16.16
N GLU A 332 -11.33 9.85 16.64
CA GLU A 332 -12.44 10.66 16.11
C GLU A 332 -12.47 12.00 16.86
N MET A 333 -12.59 13.10 16.12
CA MET A 333 -12.86 14.42 16.70
C MET A 333 -14.33 14.76 16.51
N GLU A 334 -15.12 14.62 17.56
CA GLU A 334 -16.44 15.25 17.70
C GLU A 334 -16.35 16.37 18.75
N ASP A 335 -16.81 17.57 18.38
CA ASP A 335 -17.00 18.71 19.27
C ASP A 335 -15.86 19.01 20.27
N LYS A 336 -14.63 19.02 19.76
CA LYS A 336 -13.41 19.38 20.51
C LYS A 336 -13.10 18.50 21.72
N LYS A 337 -13.83 17.39 21.93
CA LYS A 337 -13.47 16.36 22.91
C LYS A 337 -12.67 15.26 22.22
N ARG A 338 -11.54 14.87 22.83
CA ARG A 338 -10.76 13.70 22.40
C ARG A 338 -11.54 12.44 22.76
N LEU A 339 -12.10 11.76 21.77
CA LEU A 339 -12.66 10.43 21.96
C LEU A 339 -11.64 9.39 21.48
N TYR A 340 -11.23 8.50 22.39
CA TYR A 340 -10.38 7.37 22.07
C TYR A 340 -11.26 6.19 21.61
N GLY A 341 -11.03 5.68 20.39
CA GLY A 341 -11.33 4.28 20.06
C GLY A 341 -12.74 3.93 19.57
N LYS A 342 -13.08 4.28 18.33
CA LYS A 342 -14.13 3.56 17.58
C LYS A 342 -13.63 2.73 16.39
N GLU A 343 -12.38 2.90 15.95
CA GLU A 343 -11.85 2.19 14.77
C GLU A 343 -10.61 1.30 15.04
N ALA A 344 -10.44 0.74 16.23
CA ALA A 344 -9.64 -0.48 16.33
C ALA A 344 -10.43 -1.58 15.61
N ILE A 345 -10.06 -1.91 14.37
CA ILE A 345 -10.82 -2.81 13.49
C ILE A 345 -11.23 -4.07 14.28
N ARG A 346 -12.54 -4.23 14.54
CA ARG A 346 -13.19 -5.33 15.28
C ARG A 346 -12.81 -5.52 16.76
N LYS A 347 -11.94 -4.69 17.34
CA LYS A 347 -11.55 -4.79 18.76
C LYS A 347 -12.13 -3.66 19.61
N GLU A 348 -12.44 -3.92 20.87
CA GLU A 348 -12.80 -2.88 21.85
C GLU A 348 -11.53 -2.36 22.53
N TYR A 349 -11.30 -1.06 22.41
CA TYR A 349 -10.11 -0.41 22.94
C TYR A 349 -10.35 0.12 24.36
N ILE A 350 -9.48 -0.26 25.30
CA ILE A 350 -9.60 0.10 26.71
C ILE A 350 -8.26 0.64 27.20
N ILE A 351 -8.30 1.81 27.85
CA ILE A 351 -7.15 2.42 28.50
C ILE A 351 -7.19 2.07 29.99
N VAL A 352 -6.04 1.69 30.53
CA VAL A 352 -5.80 1.44 31.95
C VAL A 352 -4.68 2.39 32.39
N ASP A 353 -4.98 3.25 33.34
CA ASP A 353 -4.07 4.27 33.89
C ASP A 353 -4.19 4.41 35.40
N GLU A 354 -3.45 5.35 35.99
CA GLU A 354 -3.46 5.58 37.44
C GLU A 354 -4.84 5.96 38.05
N ASN A 355 -5.82 6.36 37.24
CA ASN A 355 -7.17 6.71 37.72
C ASN A 355 -8.19 5.61 37.44
N SER A 356 -7.76 4.51 36.84
CA SER A 356 -8.63 3.45 36.37
C SER A 356 -9.05 2.50 37.50
N ASN A 357 -10.35 2.26 37.64
CA ASN A 357 -10.86 1.20 38.50
C ASN A 357 -10.83 -0.14 37.74
N LEU A 358 -9.88 -1.00 38.08
CA LEU A 358 -9.65 -2.27 37.37
C LEU A 358 -10.83 -3.25 37.47
N ASP A 359 -11.63 -3.20 38.54
CA ASP A 359 -12.81 -4.07 38.68
C ASP A 359 -13.98 -3.61 37.81
N GLU A 360 -14.16 -2.31 37.63
CA GLU A 360 -15.15 -1.77 36.67
C GLU A 360 -14.74 -2.08 35.24
N ILE A 361 -13.45 -1.93 34.92
CA ILE A 361 -12.90 -2.29 33.61
C ILE A 361 -13.09 -3.79 33.35
N TYR A 362 -12.83 -4.63 34.35
CA TYR A 362 -13.05 -6.07 34.25
C TYR A 362 -14.51 -6.41 33.92
N LYS A 363 -15.48 -5.81 34.63
CA LYS A 363 -16.91 -5.99 34.35
C LYS A 363 -17.28 -5.51 32.94
N LYS A 364 -16.70 -4.41 32.49
CA LYS A 364 -16.89 -3.90 31.12
C LYS A 364 -16.39 -4.89 30.08
N ILE A 365 -15.22 -5.48 30.30
CA ILE A 365 -14.62 -6.48 29.41
C ILE A 365 -15.50 -7.73 29.31
N LEU A 366 -16.04 -8.22 30.43
CA LEU A 366 -16.92 -9.39 30.43
C LEU A 366 -18.19 -9.21 29.59
N ASN A 367 -18.69 -7.98 29.50
CA ASN A 367 -19.89 -7.64 28.72
C ASN A 367 -19.58 -7.34 27.25
N SER A 368 -18.30 -7.31 26.85
CA SER A 368 -17.90 -7.03 25.48
C SER A 368 -18.07 -8.25 24.58
N GLN A 369 -18.64 -8.04 23.39
CA GLN A 369 -18.70 -9.03 22.32
C GLN A 369 -17.53 -8.91 21.33
N ARG A 370 -16.56 -8.04 21.61
CA ARG A 370 -15.42 -7.74 20.75
C ARG A 370 -14.14 -8.20 21.41
N GLU A 371 -13.13 -8.51 20.61
CA GLU A 371 -11.81 -8.82 21.12
C GLU A 371 -11.21 -7.57 21.80
N ILE A 372 -10.53 -7.73 22.94
CA ILE A 372 -10.07 -6.58 23.72
C ILE A 372 -8.68 -6.13 23.29
N LEU A 373 -8.49 -4.81 23.16
CA LEU A 373 -7.20 -4.18 22.98
C LEU A 373 -6.91 -3.27 24.19
N LEU A 374 -6.00 -3.69 25.05
CA LEU A 374 -5.65 -2.98 26.28
C LEU A 374 -4.47 -2.01 26.07
N SER A 375 -4.56 -0.83 26.68
CA SER A 375 -3.48 0.16 26.70
C SER A 375 -3.16 0.59 28.12
N ILE A 376 -2.05 0.08 28.65
CA ILE A 376 -1.57 0.39 30.00
C ILE A 376 -0.70 1.65 29.94
N ARG A 377 -1.06 2.69 30.72
CA ARG A 377 -0.47 4.03 30.66
C ARG A 377 -0.31 4.61 32.07
N PHE A 378 0.90 4.60 32.61
CA PHE A 378 1.17 5.12 33.96
C PHE A 378 2.16 6.27 33.96
N SER A 379 1.90 7.27 34.81
CA SER A 379 2.78 8.42 35.00
C SER A 379 4.08 8.02 35.66
N ARG A 380 5.16 8.80 35.48
CA ARG A 380 6.46 8.57 36.16
C ARG A 380 6.32 8.40 37.67
N LYS A 381 5.35 9.10 38.27
CA LYS A 381 5.12 9.08 39.71
C LYS A 381 4.40 7.81 40.18
N ASN A 382 3.79 7.07 39.26
CA ASN A 382 2.99 5.87 39.49
C ASN A 382 3.59 4.62 38.82
N LEU A 383 4.90 4.63 38.57
CA LEU A 383 5.66 3.44 38.18
C LEU A 383 6.23 2.79 39.44
N THR A 384 5.37 2.44 40.39
CA THR A 384 5.78 1.75 41.62
C THR A 384 5.49 0.26 41.55
N GLN A 385 6.03 -0.49 42.52
CA GLN A 385 5.78 -1.91 42.63
C GLN A 385 4.30 -2.22 42.90
N ILE A 386 3.57 -1.32 43.57
CA ILE A 386 2.15 -1.51 43.89
C ILE A 386 1.32 -1.51 42.60
N GLU A 387 1.45 -0.49 41.75
CA GLU A 387 0.72 -0.45 40.48
C GLU A 387 1.15 -1.61 39.56
N SER A 388 2.40 -2.06 39.64
CA SER A 388 2.84 -3.26 38.92
C SER A 388 2.08 -4.52 39.37
N GLU A 389 1.98 -4.76 40.67
CA GLU A 389 1.30 -5.94 41.22
C GLU A 389 -0.20 -5.92 40.88
N GLU A 390 -0.84 -4.75 40.92
CA GLU A 390 -2.23 -4.57 40.52
C GLU A 390 -2.46 -4.88 39.04
N ILE A 391 -1.60 -4.36 38.16
CA ILE A 391 -1.70 -4.61 36.71
C ILE A 391 -1.42 -6.07 36.39
N ILE A 392 -0.40 -6.69 36.99
CA ILE A 392 -0.11 -8.11 36.78
C ILE A 392 -1.30 -8.95 37.25
N SER A 393 -1.82 -8.69 38.45
CA SER A 393 -2.99 -9.37 39.01
C SER A 393 -4.21 -9.24 38.08
N PHE A 394 -4.46 -8.05 37.53
CA PHE A 394 -5.51 -7.82 36.55
C PHE A 394 -5.32 -8.63 35.27
N LEU A 395 -4.11 -8.67 34.70
CA LEU A 395 -3.81 -9.46 33.51
C LEU A 395 -3.91 -10.97 33.76
N GLU A 396 -3.48 -11.46 34.93
CA GLU A 396 -3.70 -12.85 35.36
C GLU A 396 -5.19 -13.16 35.45
N LYS A 397 -5.97 -12.27 36.10
CA LYS A 397 -7.42 -12.42 36.23
C LYS A 397 -8.10 -12.53 34.87
N LEU A 398 -7.71 -11.74 33.88
CA LEU A 398 -8.21 -11.86 32.51
C LEU A 398 -7.85 -13.22 31.88
N LYS A 399 -6.59 -13.66 32.03
CA LYS A 399 -6.09 -14.90 31.45
C LYS A 399 -6.71 -16.15 32.08
N THR A 400 -6.85 -16.19 33.40
CA THR A 400 -7.48 -17.30 34.15
C THR A 400 -8.97 -17.46 33.78
N ASN A 401 -9.65 -16.37 33.42
CA ASN A 401 -11.03 -16.39 32.97
C ASN A 401 -11.17 -16.59 31.44
N ASN A 402 -10.09 -17.01 30.74
CA ASN A 402 -10.06 -17.25 29.30
C ASN A 402 -10.50 -16.06 28.44
N ILE A 403 -10.25 -14.83 28.90
CA ILE A 403 -10.57 -13.63 28.14
C ILE A 403 -9.45 -13.35 27.14
N HIS A 404 -9.78 -13.27 25.85
CA HIS A 404 -8.83 -12.92 24.80
C HIS A 404 -8.58 -11.40 24.76
N PHE A 405 -7.32 -11.01 24.92
CA PHE A 405 -6.89 -9.61 24.81
C PHE A 405 -5.54 -9.49 24.10
N THR A 406 -5.27 -8.32 23.54
CA THR A 406 -3.96 -7.91 23.05
C THR A 406 -3.50 -6.66 23.79
N ILE A 407 -2.20 -6.55 24.05
CA ILE A 407 -1.60 -5.36 24.64
C ILE A 407 -1.13 -4.45 23.50
N SER A 408 -1.63 -3.22 23.47
CA SER A 408 -1.45 -2.27 22.36
C SER A 408 -0.08 -1.58 22.29
N ARG A 409 0.85 -1.89 23.20
CA ARG A 409 2.18 -1.26 23.26
C ARG A 409 3.11 -1.99 24.23
N PRO A 410 4.45 -1.84 24.11
CA PRO A 410 5.38 -2.30 25.13
C PRO A 410 5.09 -1.69 26.50
N ILE A 411 5.26 -2.49 27.55
CA ILE A 411 5.18 -2.03 28.94
C ILE A 411 6.60 -1.82 29.47
N THR A 412 6.82 -0.71 30.18
CA THR A 412 8.15 -0.33 30.64
C THR A 412 8.67 -1.31 31.69
N LYS A 413 9.99 -1.55 31.67
CA LYS A 413 10.68 -2.35 32.68
C LYS A 413 10.56 -1.76 34.09
N CYS A 414 10.40 -0.45 34.20
CA CYS A 414 10.15 0.23 35.46
C CYS A 414 8.84 -0.20 36.11
N LEU A 415 7.80 -0.45 35.30
CA LEU A 415 6.53 -0.99 35.82
C LEU A 415 6.70 -2.48 36.16
N LEU A 416 7.11 -3.34 35.22
CA LEU A 416 7.11 -4.80 35.45
C LEU A 416 8.28 -5.35 36.32
N GLY A 417 9.17 -4.48 36.80
CA GLY A 417 10.26 -4.84 37.69
C GLY A 417 11.25 -5.89 37.12
N LYS A 418 11.81 -6.72 38.02
CA LYS A 418 12.84 -7.72 37.67
C LYS A 418 12.31 -8.87 36.81
N GLU A 419 11.00 -9.11 36.81
CA GLU A 419 10.34 -10.19 36.06
C GLU A 419 9.88 -9.77 34.66
N HIS A 420 10.20 -8.54 34.24
CA HIS A 420 9.81 -7.94 32.96
C HIS A 420 9.87 -8.87 31.74
N LYS A 421 10.97 -9.62 31.55
CA LYS A 421 11.10 -10.57 30.43
C LYS A 421 10.08 -11.71 30.49
N LYS A 422 9.91 -12.31 31.67
CA LYS A 422 8.95 -13.42 31.89
C LYS A 422 7.52 -12.95 31.67
N ILE A 423 7.18 -11.75 32.16
CA ILE A 423 5.84 -11.16 32.03
C ILE A 423 5.53 -10.82 30.57
N ILE A 424 6.50 -10.26 29.84
CA ILE A 424 6.35 -10.00 28.41
C ILE A 424 6.00 -11.27 27.64
N GLU A 425 6.77 -12.34 27.86
CA GLU A 425 6.54 -13.63 27.19
C GLU A 425 5.20 -14.24 27.62
N LYS A 426 4.86 -14.17 28.91
CA LYS A 426 3.63 -14.73 29.47
C LYS A 426 2.35 -14.12 28.88
N PHE A 427 2.36 -12.82 28.59
CA PHE A 427 1.20 -12.08 28.08
C PHE A 427 1.33 -11.64 26.63
N ASN A 428 2.37 -12.09 25.93
CA ASN A 428 2.67 -11.72 24.55
C ASN A 428 2.68 -10.19 24.34
N ILE A 429 3.31 -9.47 25.26
CA ILE A 429 3.43 -8.01 25.22
C ILE A 429 4.48 -7.64 24.15
N PRO A 430 4.23 -6.68 23.25
CA PRO A 430 5.23 -6.24 22.27
C PRO A 430 6.54 -5.81 22.97
N LYS A 431 7.70 -6.27 22.50
CA LYS A 431 8.99 -5.90 23.11
C LYS A 431 9.47 -4.52 22.67
N ASN A 432 9.04 -4.06 21.50
CA ASN A 432 9.45 -2.79 20.89
C ASN A 432 8.33 -2.26 19.98
N CYS A 433 8.53 -1.07 19.42
CA CYS A 433 7.54 -0.42 18.55
C CYS A 433 7.35 -1.10 17.18
N PHE A 434 8.21 -2.04 16.78
CA PHE A 434 8.08 -2.79 15.54
C PHE A 434 7.22 -4.05 15.73
N GLU A 435 7.28 -4.66 16.91
CA GLU A 435 6.40 -5.77 17.32
C GLU A 435 4.98 -5.32 17.71
N CYS A 436 4.79 -4.01 17.94
CA CYS A 436 3.52 -3.37 18.21
C CYS A 436 2.83 -2.99 16.90
#